data_AF-A0A9E2GSV2-F1
#
_entry.id   AF-A0A9E2GSV2-F1
#
_cell.length_a   1.000
_cell.length_b   1.000
_cell.length_c   1.000
_cell.angle_alpha   90.00
_cell.angle_beta   90.00
_cell.angle_gamma   90.00
#
_symmetry.space_group_name_H-M   'P 1'
#
loop_
_entity.id
_entity.type
_entity.pdbx_description
1 polymer ?
#
loop_
_entity_poly.entity_id
_entity_poly.type
_entity_poly.pdbx_seq_one_letter_code
_entity_poly.pdbx_strand_id
1 'polypeptide(L)'
;MRVELPPPRQETLRPQDVSRRTPVRTARPGPVPGKTPFERVCVELMASERAVQTVILRLQSGRQLSPGQLLEAQTAVYHNLQRVEFLSKCLQAAQSTLQQLRQG
;
A
#
# COMPACT_ATOMS: atom_id res chain seq x y z
N MET A 1 56.60 8.76 29.41
CA MET A 1 55.47 8.99 30.35
C MET A 1 54.22 8.40 29.71
N ARG A 2 53.59 7.40 30.35
CA ARG A 2 52.34 6.79 29.89
C ARG A 2 51.19 7.60 30.49
N VAL A 3 50.34 8.20 29.65
CA VAL A 3 49.13 8.88 30.09
C VAL A 3 48.02 7.82 30.07
N GLU A 4 47.62 7.35 31.26
CA GLU A 4 46.44 6.50 31.42
C GLU A 4 45.18 7.35 31.29
N LEU A 5 44.33 7.01 30.31
CA LEU A 5 42.99 7.57 30.18
C LEU A 5 42.05 6.88 31.19
N PRO A 6 41.19 7.62 31.91
CA PRO A 6 40.20 7.03 32.81
C PRO A 6 39.13 6.25 32.01
N PRO A 7 38.54 5.19 32.59
CA PRO A 7 37.56 4.36 31.90
C PRO A 7 36.26 5.13 31.62
N PRO A 8 35.54 4.80 30.53
CA PRO A 8 34.27 5.44 30.21
C PRO A 8 33.22 5.09 31.28
N ARG A 9 32.49 6.11 31.74
CA ARG A 9 31.35 5.97 32.64
C ARG A 9 30.31 5.06 32.00
N GLN A 10 29.98 3.95 32.67
CA GLN A 10 28.79 3.16 32.32
C GLN A 10 27.56 3.94 32.76
N GLU A 11 26.86 4.56 31.81
CA GLU A 11 25.50 5.05 32.05
C GLU A 11 24.58 3.86 32.27
N THR A 12 24.09 3.75 33.51
CA THR A 12 23.06 2.82 33.93
C THR A 12 21.75 3.14 33.20
N LEU A 13 21.55 2.57 32.01
CA LEU A 13 20.27 2.59 31.31
C LEU A 13 19.28 1.66 32.05
N ARG A 14 18.35 2.27 32.78
CA ARG A 14 17.13 1.60 33.28
C ARG A 14 15.89 2.36 32.79
N PRO A 15 14.75 1.68 32.75
CA PRO A 15 14.09 1.18 31.56
C PRO A 15 13.10 2.20 31.00
N GLN A 16 13.17 2.48 29.70
CA GLN A 16 12.03 3.11 29.02
C GLN A 16 11.20 2.02 28.36
N ASP A 17 9.99 1.87 28.89
CA ASP A 17 8.89 1.13 28.33
C ASP A 17 8.90 1.17 26.80
N VAL A 18 9.17 0.01 26.22
CA VAL A 18 8.90 -0.26 24.81
C VAL A 18 7.38 -0.23 24.69
N SER A 19 6.85 0.99 24.58
CA SER A 19 5.47 1.25 24.23
C SER A 19 5.23 0.50 22.94
N ARG A 20 4.41 -0.56 23.07
CA ARG A 20 3.96 -1.43 21.99
C ARG A 20 3.47 -0.55 20.84
N ARG A 21 4.36 -0.21 19.91
CA ARG A 21 3.98 0.16 18.55
C ARG A 21 3.50 -1.13 17.92
N THR A 22 2.25 -1.46 18.18
CA THR A 22 1.47 -2.34 17.30
C THR A 22 1.78 -1.88 15.88
N PRO A 23 2.35 -2.74 15.01
CA PRO A 23 2.35 -2.42 13.60
C PRO A 23 0.88 -2.17 13.26
N VAL A 24 0.58 -1.02 12.67
CA VAL A 24 -0.74 -0.77 12.09
C VAL A 24 -0.90 -1.87 11.07
N ARG A 25 -1.53 -2.95 11.51
CA ARG A 25 -1.88 -4.11 10.71
C ARG A 25 -2.90 -3.53 9.75
N THR A 26 -2.43 -3.06 8.60
CA THR A 26 -3.28 -2.80 7.46
C THR A 26 -4.14 -4.05 7.37
N ALA A 27 -5.44 -3.87 7.62
CA ALA A 27 -6.37 -4.97 7.64
C ALA A 27 -6.38 -5.52 6.22
N ARG A 28 -5.52 -6.50 5.96
CA ARG A 28 -5.54 -7.27 4.74
C ARG A 28 -6.96 -7.81 4.67
N PRO A 29 -7.74 -7.48 3.63
CA PRO A 29 -9.10 -7.99 3.54
C PRO A 29 -9.01 -9.51 3.65
N GLY A 30 -9.56 -10.05 4.73
CA GLY A 30 -9.65 -11.50 4.89
C GLY A 30 -10.47 -12.04 3.72
N PRO A 31 -10.21 -13.29 3.27
CA PRO A 31 -11.03 -13.90 2.23
C PRO A 31 -12.48 -13.92 2.73
N VAL A 32 -13.32 -13.08 2.13
CA VAL A 32 -14.76 -13.07 2.43
C VAL A 32 -15.31 -14.40 1.92
N PRO A 33 -15.93 -15.24 2.78
CA PRO A 33 -16.48 -16.50 2.35
C PRO A 33 -17.52 -16.25 1.26
N GLY A 34 -17.49 -17.03 0.17
CA GLY A 34 -18.46 -16.95 -0.92
C GLY A 34 -18.13 -16.00 -2.08
N LYS A 35 -17.05 -15.20 -2.02
CA LYS A 35 -16.62 -14.39 -3.19
C LYS A 35 -15.68 -15.16 -4.11
N THR A 36 -16.03 -15.21 -5.40
CA THR A 36 -15.17 -15.71 -6.47
C THR A 36 -13.84 -14.92 -6.51
N PRO A 37 -12.75 -15.51 -7.05
CA PRO A 37 -11.48 -14.79 -7.21
C PRO A 37 -11.64 -13.46 -7.94
N PHE A 38 -12.51 -13.41 -8.95
CA PHE A 38 -12.84 -12.20 -9.69
C PHE A 38 -13.49 -11.13 -8.81
N GLU A 39 -14.54 -11.49 -8.05
CA GLU A 39 -15.21 -10.54 -7.15
C GLU A 39 -14.27 -9.99 -6.08
N ARG A 40 -13.31 -10.79 -5.60
CA ARG A 40 -12.27 -10.30 -4.68
C ARG A 40 -11.40 -9.24 -5.34
N VAL A 41 -10.94 -9.50 -6.57
CA VAL A 41 -10.15 -8.54 -7.35
C VAL A 41 -10.94 -7.24 -7.59
N CYS A 42 -12.22 -7.33 -7.95
CA CYS A 42 -13.07 -6.14 -8.12
C CYS A 42 -13.23 -5.35 -6.82
N VAL A 43 -13.46 -6.00 -5.68
CA VAL A 43 -13.57 -5.35 -4.37
C VAL A 43 -12.26 -4.66 -3.99
N GLU A 44 -11.13 -5.31 -4.20
CA GLU A 44 -9.81 -4.72 -3.96
C GLU A 44 -9.56 -3.52 -4.86
N LEU A 45 -9.95 -3.59 -6.14
CA LEU A 45 -9.82 -2.48 -7.08
C LEU A 45 -10.62 -1.25 -6.63
N MET A 46 -11.89 -1.46 -6.26
CA MET A 46 -12.77 -0.40 -5.76
C MET A 46 -12.27 0.21 -4.44
N ALA A 47 -11.68 -0.59 -3.56
CA ALA A 47 -11.07 -0.07 -2.32
C ALA A 47 -9.83 0.78 -2.61
N SER A 48 -9.00 0.31 -3.55
CA SER A 48 -7.82 1.02 -4.06
C SER A 48 -8.18 2.37 -4.68
N GLU A 49 -9.24 2.42 -5.50
CA GLU A 49 -9.73 3.65 -6.13
C GLU A 49 -10.14 4.70 -5.07
N ARG A 50 -10.92 4.30 -4.06
CA ARG A 50 -11.33 5.19 -2.97
C ARG A 50 -10.15 5.73 -2.18
N ALA A 51 -9.10 4.90 -1.99
CA ALA A 51 -7.88 5.33 -1.31
C ALA A 51 -7.18 6.44 -2.10
N VAL A 52 -7.05 6.28 -3.42
CA VAL A 52 -6.47 7.31 -4.30
C VAL A 52 -7.31 8.58 -4.31
N GLN A 53 -8.64 8.48 -4.43
CA GLN A 53 -9.54 9.64 -4.37
C GLN A 53 -9.40 10.40 -3.04
N THR A 54 -9.25 9.69 -1.93
CA THR A 54 -9.04 10.31 -0.61
C THR A 54 -7.73 11.11 -0.56
N VAL A 55 -6.66 10.60 -1.16
CA VAL A 55 -5.38 11.32 -1.27
C VAL A 55 -5.54 12.57 -2.12
N ILE A 56 -6.20 12.46 -3.28
CA ILE A 56 -6.45 13.60 -4.19
C ILE A 56 -7.23 14.70 -3.47
N LEU A 57 -8.30 14.34 -2.75
CA LEU A 57 -9.11 15.30 -1.99
C LEU A 57 -8.28 16.00 -0.90
N ARG A 58 -7.39 15.27 -0.21
CA ARG A 58 -6.49 15.87 0.79
C ARG A 58 -5.55 16.89 0.15
N LEU A 59 -4.93 16.53 -0.98
CA LEU A 59 -4.07 17.44 -1.74
C LEU A 59 -4.83 18.69 -2.20
N GLN A 60 -6.03 18.52 -2.75
CA GLN A 60 -6.89 19.62 -3.22
C GLN A 60 -7.36 20.53 -2.09
N SER A 61 -7.59 19.98 -0.89
CA SER A 61 -7.99 20.76 0.29
C SER A 61 -6.87 21.64 0.88
N GLY A 62 -5.68 21.63 0.29
CA GLY A 62 -4.53 22.39 0.79
C GLY A 62 -3.91 21.82 2.07
N ARG A 63 -4.34 20.62 2.51
CA ARG A 63 -3.67 19.90 3.61
C ARG A 63 -2.29 19.49 3.14
N GLN A 64 -1.26 20.00 3.82
CA GLN A 64 0.11 19.55 3.59
C GLN A 64 0.24 18.08 3.98
N LEU A 65 0.68 17.26 3.04
CA LEU A 65 1.12 15.90 3.28
C LEU A 65 2.61 15.95 3.63
N SER A 66 3.02 15.12 4.60
CA SER A 66 4.45 14.94 4.86
C SER A 66 5.14 14.32 3.63
N PRO A 67 6.47 14.48 3.47
CA PRO A 67 7.20 13.84 2.37
C PRO A 67 6.99 12.32 2.30
N GLY A 68 6.89 11.65 3.46
CA GLY A 68 6.58 10.22 3.53
C GLY A 68 5.18 9.89 3.02
N GLN A 69 4.17 10.70 3.39
CA GLN A 69 2.79 10.52 2.92
C GLN A 69 2.66 10.78 1.41
N LEU A 70 3.43 11.71 0.86
CA LEU A 70 3.51 11.95 -0.59
C LEU A 70 4.10 10.74 -1.32
N LEU A 71 5.17 10.16 -0.79
CA LEU A 71 5.78 8.96 -1.38
C LEU A 71 4.81 7.77 -1.33
N GLU A 72 4.17 7.52 -0.19
CA GLU A 72 3.15 6.47 -0.06
C GLU A 72 1.99 6.66 -1.04
N ALA A 73 1.50 7.90 -1.16
CA ALA A 73 0.49 8.28 -2.14
C ALA A 73 0.93 8.00 -3.58
N GLN A 74 2.15 8.40 -3.93
CA GLN A 74 2.72 8.19 -5.27
C GLN A 74 2.85 6.71 -5.59
N THR A 75 3.36 5.91 -4.65
CA THR A 75 3.47 4.45 -4.80
C THR A 75 2.11 3.80 -4.94
N ALA A 76 1.12 4.21 -4.15
CA ALA A 76 -0.25 3.70 -4.26
C ALA A 76 -0.89 4.04 -5.62
N VAL A 77 -0.71 5.26 -6.13
CA VAL A 77 -1.18 5.65 -7.46
C VAL A 77 -0.52 4.81 -8.54
N TYR A 78 0.80 4.63 -8.47
CA TYR A 78 1.54 3.85 -9.46
C TYR A 78 1.09 2.38 -9.50
N HIS A 79 0.96 1.73 -8.35
CA HIS A 79 0.45 0.36 -8.29
C HIS A 79 -0.97 0.23 -8.85
N ASN A 80 -1.83 1.22 -8.61
CA ASN A 80 -3.18 1.20 -9.16
C ASN A 80 -3.19 1.33 -10.68
N LEU A 81 -2.34 2.18 -11.25
CA LEU A 81 -2.18 2.28 -12.71
C LEU A 81 -1.74 0.95 -13.33
N GLN A 82 -0.76 0.27 -12.73
CA GLN A 82 -0.32 -1.05 -13.18
C GLN A 82 -1.45 -2.09 -13.15
N ARG A 83 -2.25 -2.10 -12.07
CA ARG A 83 -3.40 -3.03 -11.95
C ARG A 83 -4.46 -2.76 -13.02
N VAL A 84 -4.78 -1.49 -13.27
CA VAL A 84 -5.74 -1.10 -14.32
C VAL A 84 -5.22 -1.48 -15.71
N GLU A 85 -3.94 -1.26 -15.99
CA GLU A 85 -3.32 -1.65 -17.26
C GLU A 85 -3.38 -3.16 -17.47
N PHE A 86 -3.06 -3.95 -16.44
CA PHE A 86 -3.18 -5.41 -16.48
C PHE A 86 -4.61 -5.86 -16.77
N LEU A 87 -5.60 -5.32 -16.04
CA LEU A 87 -7.00 -5.66 -16.25
C LEU A 87 -7.50 -5.29 -17.65
N SER A 88 -7.05 -4.15 -18.19
CA SER A 88 -7.35 -3.74 -19.55
C SER A 88 -6.85 -4.77 -20.57
N LYS A 89 -5.60 -5.25 -20.41
CA LYS A 89 -5.02 -6.31 -21.25
C LYS A 89 -5.80 -7.63 -21.16
N CYS A 90 -6.19 -8.04 -19.95
CA CYS A 90 -7.00 -9.24 -19.75
C CYS A 90 -8.36 -9.13 -20.44
N LEU A 91 -9.04 -7.97 -20.32
CA LEU A 91 -10.32 -7.72 -20.95
C LEU A 91 -10.19 -7.75 -22.48
N GLN A 92 -9.16 -7.11 -23.03
CA GLN A 92 -8.89 -7.10 -24.47
C GLN A 92 -8.63 -8.51 -25.01
N ALA A 93 -7.88 -9.35 -24.29
CA ALA A 93 -7.66 -10.74 -24.65
C ALA A 93 -8.98 -11.54 -24.65
N ALA A 94 -9.80 -11.41 -23.60
CA ALA A 94 -11.09 -12.09 -23.53
C ALA A 94 -12.04 -11.64 -24.66
N GLN A 95 -12.10 -10.35 -24.97
CA GLN A 95 -12.88 -9.82 -26.09
C GLN A 95 -12.40 -10.38 -27.42
N SER A 96 -11.08 -10.47 -27.64
CA SER A 96 -10.51 -11.05 -28.86
C SER A 96 -10.92 -12.51 -29.03
N THR A 97 -10.82 -13.32 -27.96
CA THR A 97 -11.26 -14.72 -27.99
C THR A 97 -12.76 -14.85 -28.28
N LEU A 98 -13.61 -14.05 -27.62
CA LEU A 98 -15.06 -14.07 -27.86
C LEU A 98 -15.42 -13.66 -29.29
N GLN A 99 -14.69 -12.71 -29.88
CA GLN A 99 -14.87 -12.32 -31.28
C GLN A 99 -14.50 -13.43 -32.25
N GLN A 100 -13.38 -14.14 -32.00
CA GLN A 100 -12.98 -15.30 -32.80
C GLN A 100 -14.04 -16.41 -32.76
N LEU A 101 -14.56 -16.72 -31.57
CA LEU A 101 -15.61 -17.72 -31.40
C LEU A 101 -16.94 -17.34 -32.06
N ARG A 102 -17.19 -16.05 -32.31
CA ARG A 102 -18.40 -15.59 -33.01
C ARG A 102 -18.27 -15.66 -34.53
N GLN A 103 -17.05 -15.72 -35.05
CA GLN A 103 -16.75 -15.72 -36.49
C GLN A 103 -16.45 -17.12 -37.05
N GLY A 104 -16.16 -18.10 -36.19
CA GLY A 104 -16.03 -19.52 -36.54
C GLY A 104 -17.32 -20.28 -36.29
#